data_AF-A0A9P6JZF7-F1
#
_entry.id   AF-A0A9P6JZF7-F1
#
_cell.length_a   1.000
_cell.length_b   1.000
_cell.length_c   1.000
_cell.angle_alpha   90.00
_cell.angle_beta   90.00
_cell.angle_gamma   90.00
#
_symmetry.space_group_name_H-M   'P 1'
#
loop_
_entity.id
_entity.type
_entity.pdbx_description
1 polymer ?
#
loop_
_entity_poly.entity_id
_entity_poly.type
_entity_poly.pdbx_seq_one_letter_code
_entity_poly.pdbx_strand_id
1 'polypeptide(L)'
;RAFKPSKNQNSNLRRHIKIIHNMSPTMHPRKCIWDSIRNGRVKDDKDRKDRTRKSKRLWARKYRLRRRVERRKVEEAALVLCML
;
A
#
# COMPACT_ATOMS: atom_id res chain seq x y z
N ARG A 1 -19.84 6.56 0.97
CA ARG A 1 -20.07 5.21 1.55
C ARG A 1 -18.85 4.82 2.40
N ALA A 2 -19.03 4.57 3.69
CA ALA A 2 -17.94 4.11 4.56
C ALA A 2 -17.47 2.71 4.13
N PHE A 3 -16.15 2.51 4.06
CA PHE A 3 -15.55 1.23 3.69
C PHE A 3 -15.95 0.14 4.70
N LYS A 4 -16.75 -0.84 4.27
CA LYS A 4 -17.05 -2.04 5.05
C LYS A 4 -16.17 -3.20 4.53
N PRO A 5 -15.21 -3.70 5.33
CA PRO A 5 -14.41 -4.84 4.91
C PRO A 5 -15.29 -6.09 4.75
N SER A 6 -14.99 -6.93 3.76
CA SER A 6 -15.77 -8.15 3.50
C SER A 6 -15.60 -9.17 4.63
N LYS A 7 -16.62 -10.00 4.88
CA LYS A 7 -16.68 -10.97 6.00
C LYS A 7 -15.44 -11.86 6.10
N ASN A 8 -14.77 -12.16 4.98
CA ASN A 8 -13.62 -13.07 4.91
C ASN A 8 -12.23 -12.42 5.00
N GLN A 9 -12.10 -11.09 4.91
CA GLN A 9 -10.79 -10.44 5.07
C GLN A 9 -10.30 -10.39 6.53
N ASN A 10 -11.16 -10.77 7.47
CA ASN A 10 -10.89 -10.66 8.91
C ASN A 10 -10.27 -11.94 9.51
N SER A 11 -10.39 -13.10 8.87
CA SER A 11 -9.95 -14.39 9.44
C SER A 11 -8.42 -14.55 9.42
N ASN A 12 -7.77 -14.24 8.30
CA ASN A 12 -6.31 -14.31 8.17
C ASN A 12 -5.61 -13.33 9.11
N LEU A 13 -6.14 -12.11 9.24
CA LEU A 13 -5.62 -11.12 10.17
C LEU A 13 -5.76 -11.59 11.63
N ARG A 14 -6.92 -12.12 12.00
CA ARG A 14 -7.15 -12.70 13.34
C ARG A 14 -6.19 -13.85 13.64
N ARG A 15 -5.97 -14.75 12.67
CA ARG A 15 -5.02 -15.86 12.80
C ARG A 15 -3.59 -15.35 12.97
N HIS A 16 -3.16 -14.38 12.17
CA HIS A 16 -1.83 -13.78 12.26
C HIS A 16 -1.60 -13.13 13.63
N ILE A 17 -2.56 -12.35 14.14
CA ILE A 17 -2.47 -11.72 15.46
C ILE A 17 -2.37 -12.77 16.57
N LYS A 18 -3.18 -13.83 16.50
CA LYS A 18 -3.14 -14.91 17.48
C LYS A 18 -1.82 -15.67 17.47
N ILE A 19 -1.27 -15.96 16.30
CA ILE A 19 -0.07 -16.80 16.19
C ILE A 19 1.22 -16.00 16.43
N ILE A 20 1.37 -14.85 15.76
CA ILE A 20 2.62 -14.08 15.79
C ILE A 20 2.73 -13.21 17.04
N HIS A 21 1.60 -12.63 17.47
CA HIS A 21 1.60 -11.71 18.61
C HIS A 21 1.05 -12.34 19.89
N ASN A 22 0.59 -13.60 19.84
CA ASN A 22 -0.04 -14.31 20.96
C ASN A 22 -1.19 -13.53 21.62
N MET A 23 -1.92 -12.75 20.82
CA MET A 23 -2.97 -11.85 21.27
C MET A 23 -4.35 -12.36 20.87
N SER A 24 -5.37 -12.08 21.70
CA SER A 24 -6.73 -12.47 21.37
C SER A 24 -7.19 -11.83 20.05
N PRO A 25 -7.76 -12.61 19.10
CA PRO A 25 -8.29 -12.07 17.85
C PRO A 25 -9.53 -11.17 18.04
N THR A 26 -10.13 -11.16 19.23
CA THR A 26 -11.17 -10.18 19.62
C THR A 26 -10.58 -8.84 20.06
N MET A 27 -9.30 -8.81 20.45
CA MET A 27 -8.57 -7.55 20.58
C MET A 27 -8.29 -7.03 19.17
N HIS A 28 -9.14 -6.11 18.71
CA HIS A 28 -8.81 -5.35 17.52
C HIS A 28 -7.48 -4.66 17.76
N PRO A 29 -6.43 -4.91 16.94
CA PRO A 29 -5.13 -4.28 17.15
C PRO A 29 -5.29 -2.78 17.27
N ARG A 30 -6.13 -2.19 16.42
CA ARG A 30 -6.41 -0.75 16.42
C ARG A 30 -6.91 -0.18 17.76
N LYS A 31 -7.56 -0.95 18.62
CA LYS A 31 -8.20 -0.43 19.84
C LYS A 31 -7.47 -0.78 21.15
N CYS A 32 -6.72 -1.89 21.19
CA CYS A 32 -6.29 -2.42 22.49
C CYS A 32 -4.86 -2.06 22.90
N ILE A 33 -3.96 -1.81 21.94
CA ILE A 33 -2.53 -1.54 22.21
C ILE A 33 -2.10 -0.15 21.69
N TRP A 34 -2.82 0.36 20.69
CA TRP A 34 -2.44 1.59 20.01
C TRP A 34 -3.04 2.84 20.66
N ASP A 35 -4.19 2.68 21.33
CA ASP A 35 -4.89 3.76 22.04
C ASP A 35 -4.57 3.78 23.55
N SER A 36 -3.95 2.72 24.08
CA SER A 36 -3.71 2.50 25.52
C SER A 36 -2.31 2.90 26.02
N ILE A 37 -1.42 3.36 25.13
CA ILE A 37 -0.19 4.02 25.56
C ILE A 37 -0.62 5.42 26.02
N ARG A 38 -0.38 5.78 27.28
CA ARG A 38 -0.70 7.10 27.86
C ARG A 38 -0.06 8.28 27.11
N ASN A 39 0.96 7.98 26.28
CA ASN A 39 1.60 8.83 25.27
C ASN A 39 1.44 8.26 23.84
N GLY A 40 0.22 7.81 23.52
CA GLY A 40 -0.26 7.04 22.37
C GLY A 40 0.23 7.49 21.01
N ARG A 41 1.50 7.19 20.74
CA ARG A 41 2.23 7.54 19.52
C ARG A 41 2.25 9.05 19.33
N VAL A 42 3.40 9.67 19.65
CA VAL A 42 3.95 10.68 18.75
C VAL A 42 4.22 9.95 17.43
N LYS A 43 3.15 9.69 16.66
CA LYS A 43 3.29 9.36 15.24
C LYS A 43 3.86 10.61 14.67
N ASP A 44 5.14 10.58 14.39
CA ASP A 44 5.83 11.62 13.67
C ASP A 44 5.11 11.81 12.32
N ASP A 45 4.10 12.67 12.34
CA ASP A 45 3.12 12.79 11.25
C ASP A 45 3.83 13.35 10.02
N LYS A 46 4.96 14.04 10.26
CA LYS A 46 5.97 14.40 9.27
C LYS A 46 6.56 13.16 8.60
N ASP A 47 7.14 12.20 9.33
CA ASP A 47 7.69 10.97 8.74
C ASP A 47 6.66 10.15 7.98
N ARG A 48 5.42 10.09 8.49
CA ARG A 48 4.32 9.42 7.78
C ARG A 48 4.02 10.13 6.46
N LYS A 49 3.91 11.46 6.47
CA LYS A 49 3.67 12.27 5.27
C LYS A 49 4.83 12.13 4.29
N ASP A 50 6.07 12.09 4.78
CA ASP A 50 7.27 11.97 3.95
C ASP A 50 7.39 10.60 3.29
N ARG A 51 7.13 9.50 4.01
CA ARG A 51 7.08 8.16 3.39
C ARG A 51 5.99 8.08 2.33
N THR A 52 4.81 8.66 2.61
CA THR A 52 3.71 8.73 1.64
C THR A 52 4.12 9.52 0.39
N ARG A 53 4.78 10.67 0.58
CA ARG A 53 5.25 11.54 -0.50
C ARG A 53 6.31 10.85 -1.35
N LYS A 54 7.32 10.22 -0.72
CA LYS A 54 8.37 9.46 -1.41
C LYS A 54 7.79 8.31 -2.23
N SER A 55 6.85 7.55 -1.67
CA SER A 55 6.16 6.46 -2.37
C SER A 55 5.39 6.95 -3.61
N LYS A 56 4.58 8.01 -3.47
CA LYS A 56 3.85 8.61 -4.61
C LYS A 56 4.79 9.11 -5.71
N ARG A 57 5.89 9.76 -5.35
CA ARG A 57 6.91 10.23 -6.31
C ARG A 57 7.56 9.07 -7.05
N LEU A 58 7.93 8.01 -6.33
CA LEU A 58 8.52 6.82 -6.93
C LEU A 58 7.55 6.15 -7.91
N TRP A 59 6.29 5.99 -7.51
CA TRP A 59 5.25 5.43 -8.37
C TRP A 59 5.07 6.28 -9.64
N ALA A 60 4.96 7.60 -9.51
CA ALA A 60 4.83 8.50 -10.66
C ALA A 60 6.04 8.41 -11.60
N ARG A 61 7.27 8.29 -11.07
CA ARG A 61 8.48 8.10 -11.88
C ARG A 61 8.42 6.78 -12.64
N LYS A 62 8.09 5.67 -11.97
CA LYS A 62 7.97 4.35 -12.61
C LYS A 62 6.87 4.33 -13.68
N TYR A 63 5.73 4.97 -13.42
CA TYR A 63 4.62 5.06 -14.36
C TYR A 63 5.01 5.82 -15.63
N ARG A 64 5.67 6.98 -15.49
CA ARG A 64 6.18 7.76 -16.63
C ARG A 64 7.19 6.98 -17.45
N LEU A 65 8.10 6.24 -16.81
CA LEU A 65 9.08 5.40 -17.51
C LEU A 65 8.39 4.30 -18.31
N ARG A 66 7.43 3.57 -17.70
CA ARG A 66 6.65 2.54 -18.41
C ARG A 66 5.96 3.11 -19.64
N ARG A 67 5.27 4.25 -19.52
CA ARG A 67 4.62 4.94 -20.65
C ARG A 67 5.58 5.32 -21.77
N ARG A 68 6.80 5.75 -21.45
CA ARG A 68 7.81 6.06 -22.49
C ARG A 68 8.30 4.79 -23.20
N VAL A 69 8.53 3.71 -22.44
CA VAL A 69 8.93 2.42 -23.01
C VAL A 69 7.83 1.86 -23.91
N GLU A 70 6.57 1.91 -23.45
CA GLU A 70 5.41 1.49 -24.26
C GLU A 70 5.28 2.32 -25.54
N ARG A 71 5.44 3.65 -25.47
CA ARG A 71 5.44 4.50 -26.67
C ARG A 71 6.55 4.15 -27.65
N ARG A 72 7.78 3.94 -27.17
CA ARG A 72 8.89 3.52 -28.04
C ARG A 72 8.63 2.18 -28.71
N LYS A 73 8.06 1.21 -27.99
CA LYS A 73 7.66 -0.08 -28.58
C LYS A 73 6.60 0.08 -29.67
N VAL A 74 5.65 0.99 -29.48
CA VAL A 74 4.62 1.29 -30.50
C VAL A 74 5.25 1.98 -31.71
N GLU A 75 6.17 2.94 -31.50
CA GLU A 75 6.90 3.62 -32.57
C GLU A 75 7.79 2.63 -33.37
N GLU A 76 8.53 1.75 -32.70
CA GLU A 76 9.33 0.70 -33.34
C GLU A 76 8.45 -0.28 -34.13
N ALA A 77 7.32 -0.71 -33.56
CA ALA A 77 6.37 -1.57 -34.27
C ALA A 77 5.78 -0.87 -35.51
N ALA A 78 5.48 0.43 -35.41
CA ALA A 78 4.99 1.22 -36.54
C ALA A 78 6.06 1.37 -37.64
N LEU A 79 7.33 1.61 -37.27
CA LEU A 79 8.43 1.68 -38.22
C LEU A 79 8.67 0.35 -38.94
N VAL A 80 8.63 -0.78 -38.23
CA VAL A 80 8.72 -2.11 -38.83
C VAL A 80 7.55 -2.36 -39.79
N LEU A 81 6.33 -1.96 -39.41
CA LEU A 81 5.15 -2.09 -40.27
C LEU A 81 5.26 -1.22 -41.53
N CYS A 82 5.86 -0.04 -41.46
CA CYS A 82 6.07 0.85 -42.60
C CYS A 82 7.21 0.39 -43.54
N MET A 83 8.07 -0.53 -43.11
CA MET A 83 9.16 -1.08 -43.92
C MET A 83 8.86 -2.48 -44.48
N LEU A 84 7.63 -2.99 -44.28
CA LEU A 84 7.06 -4.16 -44.93
C LEU A 84 6.17 -3.73 -46.10
#